data_AF-A0A3R6IHU0-F1
#
_entry.id   AF-A0A3R6IHU0-F1
#
_cell.length_a   1.000
_cell.length_b   1.000
_cell.length_c   1.000
_cell.angle_alpha   90.00
_cell.angle_beta   90.00
_cell.angle_gamma   90.00
#
_symmetry.space_group_name_H-M   'P 1'
#
loop_
_entity.id
_entity.type
_entity.pdbx_description
1 polymer ?
#
loop_
_entity_poly.entity_id
_entity_poly.type
_entity_poly.pdbx_seq_one_letter_code
_entity_poly.pdbx_strand_id
1 'polypeptide(L)'
;MSKALLATIITCVLNATMPIRNYLYVIAFLATFNIIVGWIADNWDWQFKKAVKAGVYFGGYIVLLISVSIVGLLMCIEESDVTNIISWITWVMIWFYSTNILKNWKSVQPDNKVILFLYWVLTVKFIDKINYLKEFKEKE
;
A
#
# COMPACT_ATOMS: atom_id res chain seq x y z
N MET A 1 -34.05 3.14 -10.76
CA MET A 1 -33.16 3.97 -9.90
C MET A 1 -33.01 5.33 -10.57
N SER A 2 -33.42 6.43 -9.93
CA SER A 2 -33.36 7.74 -10.56
C SER A 2 -31.90 8.18 -10.72
N LYS A 3 -31.58 8.93 -11.79
CA LYS A 3 -30.23 9.50 -12.01
C LYS A 3 -29.77 10.34 -10.81
N ALA A 4 -30.72 10.97 -10.12
CA ALA A 4 -30.48 11.70 -8.88
C ALA A 4 -30.06 10.77 -7.72
N LEU A 5 -30.72 9.63 -7.51
CA LEU A 5 -30.35 8.68 -6.46
C LEU A 5 -28.95 8.09 -6.70
N LEU A 6 -28.62 7.78 -7.95
CA LEU A 6 -27.28 7.32 -8.35
C LEU A 6 -26.23 8.41 -8.09
N ALA A 7 -26.53 9.66 -8.46
CA ALA A 7 -25.65 10.80 -8.20
C ALA A 7 -25.43 11.01 -6.71
N THR A 8 -26.48 10.96 -5.87
CA THR A 8 -26.36 11.11 -4.42
C THR A 8 -25.50 10.02 -3.79
N ILE A 9 -25.66 8.77 -4.21
CA ILE A 9 -24.82 7.65 -3.72
C ILE A 9 -23.36 7.86 -4.12
N ILE A 10 -23.11 8.26 -5.37
CA ILE A 10 -21.76 8.57 -5.87
C ILE A 10 -21.15 9.74 -5.08
N THR A 11 -21.90 10.83 -4.85
CA THR A 11 -21.43 11.99 -4.09
C THR A 11 -21.15 11.63 -2.63
N CYS A 12 -21.99 10.81 -1.98
CA CYS A 12 -21.71 10.30 -0.63
C CYS A 12 -20.41 9.50 -0.57
N VAL A 13 -20.17 8.60 -1.54
CA VAL A 13 -18.92 7.83 -1.62
C VAL A 13 -17.72 8.75 -1.89
N LEU A 14 -17.86 9.74 -2.75
CA LEU A 14 -16.80 10.72 -3.03
C LEU A 14 -16.49 11.63 -1.83
N ASN A 15 -17.50 11.98 -1.03
CA ASN A 15 -17.31 12.78 0.18
C ASN A 15 -16.70 11.94 1.31
N ALA A 16 -17.13 10.69 1.48
CA ALA A 16 -16.54 9.76 2.44
C ALA A 16 -15.09 9.41 2.08
N THR A 17 -14.72 9.47 0.80
CA THR A 17 -13.34 9.28 0.34
C THR A 17 -12.51 10.56 0.42
N MET A 18 -13.11 11.74 0.60
CA MET A 18 -12.40 13.02 0.64
C MET A 18 -11.28 13.08 1.71
N PRO A 19 -11.49 12.64 2.97
CA PRO A 19 -10.43 12.62 3.98
C PRO A 19 -9.35 11.56 3.69
N ILE A 20 -9.69 10.50 2.95
CA ILE A 20 -8.75 9.39 2.65
C ILE A 20 -8.12 9.45 1.25
N ARG A 21 -8.58 10.37 0.40
CA ARG A 21 -8.24 10.46 -1.02
C ARG A 21 -6.74 10.59 -1.26
N ASN A 22 -6.07 11.41 -0.46
CA ASN A 22 -4.63 11.62 -0.60
C ASN A 22 -3.85 10.34 -0.30
N TYR A 23 -4.25 9.56 0.71
CA TYR A 23 -3.63 8.27 1.02
C TYR A 23 -3.87 7.25 -0.10
N LEU A 24 -5.05 7.24 -0.71
CA LEU A 24 -5.34 6.39 -1.87
C LEU A 24 -4.44 6.75 -3.07
N TYR A 25 -4.25 8.04 -3.36
CA TYR A 25 -3.36 8.48 -4.45
C TYR A 25 -1.91 8.09 -4.22
N VAL A 26 -1.41 8.22 -2.98
CA VAL A 26 -0.05 7.80 -2.63
C VAL A 26 0.13 6.30 -2.87
N ILE A 27 -0.79 5.47 -2.38
CA ILE A 27 -0.68 4.02 -2.55
C ILE A 27 -0.91 3.60 -4.01
N ALA A 28 -1.82 4.26 -4.74
CA ALA A 28 -2.01 4.00 -6.17
C ALA A 28 -0.72 4.31 -6.96
N PHE A 29 -0.09 5.46 -6.70
CA PHE A 29 1.19 5.83 -7.30
C PHE A 29 2.27 4.76 -7.02
N LEU A 30 2.41 4.33 -5.76
CA LEU A 30 3.39 3.31 -5.39
C LEU A 30 3.07 1.94 -5.99
N ALA A 31 1.79 1.56 -6.10
CA ALA A 31 1.38 0.33 -6.74
C ALA A 31 1.74 0.32 -8.23
N THR A 32 1.46 1.42 -8.94
CA THR A 32 1.87 1.60 -10.35
C THR A 32 3.38 1.56 -10.50
N PHE A 33 4.11 2.30 -9.66
CA PHE A 33 5.56 2.32 -9.71
C PHE A 33 6.17 0.93 -9.42
N ASN A 34 5.62 0.20 -8.46
CA ASN A 34 6.02 -1.17 -8.15
C ASN A 34 5.79 -2.14 -9.32
N ILE A 35 4.68 -2.00 -10.06
CA ILE A 35 4.43 -2.78 -11.27
C ILE A 35 5.49 -2.47 -12.34
N ILE A 36 5.78 -1.18 -12.58
CA ILE A 36 6.76 -0.75 -13.58
C ILE A 36 8.15 -1.29 -13.25
N VAL A 37 8.63 -1.09 -12.02
CA VAL A 37 9.97 -1.56 -11.61
C VAL A 37 10.03 -3.10 -11.62
N GLY A 38 8.93 -3.77 -11.26
CA GLY A 38 8.82 -5.23 -11.37
C GLY A 38 8.91 -5.73 -12.81
N TRP A 39 8.28 -5.03 -13.75
CA TRP A 39 8.33 -5.36 -15.17
C TRP A 39 9.73 -5.15 -15.77
N ILE A 40 10.42 -4.07 -15.38
CA ILE A 40 11.82 -3.84 -15.77
C ILE A 40 12.72 -4.95 -15.22
N ALA A 41 12.51 -5.37 -13.96
CA ALA A 41 13.27 -6.46 -13.33
C ALA A 41 13.07 -7.82 -14.02
N ASP A 42 11.94 -8.02 -14.70
CA ASP A 42 11.67 -9.21 -15.51
C ASP A 42 12.21 -9.10 -16.95
N ASN A 43 13.14 -8.17 -17.24
CA ASN A 43 13.64 -7.92 -18.59
C ASN A 43 12.53 -7.63 -19.61
N TRP A 44 11.51 -6.87 -19.19
CA TRP A 44 10.33 -6.53 -20.00
C TRP A 44 9.40 -7.70 -20.32
N ASP A 45 9.57 -8.87 -19.69
CA ASP A 45 8.61 -9.97 -19.79
C ASP A 45 7.38 -9.70 -18.91
N TRP A 46 6.25 -9.35 -19.53
CA TRP A 46 5.05 -8.95 -18.80
C TRP A 46 4.35 -10.15 -18.15
N GLN A 47 4.29 -10.14 -16.82
CA GLN A 47 3.58 -11.15 -16.05
C GLN A 47 2.27 -10.59 -15.49
N PHE A 48 1.15 -10.87 -16.16
CA PHE A 48 -0.19 -10.40 -15.73
C PHE A 48 -0.52 -10.75 -14.28
N LYS A 49 -0.04 -11.89 -13.78
CA LYS A 49 -0.19 -12.31 -12.37
C LYS A 49 0.35 -11.28 -11.38
N LYS A 50 1.42 -10.55 -11.71
CA LYS A 50 2.00 -9.50 -10.85
C LYS A 50 1.09 -8.27 -10.78
N ALA A 51 0.49 -7.88 -11.89
CA ALA A 51 -0.49 -6.80 -11.93
C ALA A 51 -1.76 -7.15 -11.13
N VAL A 52 -2.26 -8.39 -11.26
CA VAL A 52 -3.38 -8.88 -10.43
C VAL A 52 -3.01 -8.84 -8.94
N LYS A 53 -1.81 -9.30 -8.58
CA LYS A 53 -1.34 -9.28 -7.18
C LYS A 53 -1.29 -7.86 -6.61
N ALA A 54 -0.78 -6.89 -7.39
CA ALA A 54 -0.79 -5.48 -7.01
C ALA A 54 -2.23 -4.94 -6.85
N GLY A 55 -3.14 -5.32 -7.74
CA GLY A 55 -4.56 -4.99 -7.63
C GLY A 55 -5.23 -5.55 -6.37
N VAL A 56 -4.93 -6.80 -6.02
CA VAL A 56 -5.43 -7.43 -4.77
C VAL A 56 -4.92 -6.69 -3.54
N TYR A 57 -3.63 -6.34 -3.48
CA TYR A 57 -3.08 -5.57 -2.36
C TYR A 57 -3.67 -4.16 -2.25
N PHE A 58 -3.87 -3.49 -3.38
CA PHE A 58 -4.51 -2.18 -3.41
C PHE A 58 -5.99 -2.25 -2.99
N GLY A 59 -6.74 -3.24 -3.46
CA GLY A 59 -8.12 -3.47 -3.07
C GLY A 59 -8.26 -3.81 -1.58
N GLY A 60 -7.39 -4.69 -1.07
CA GLY A 60 -7.35 -5.03 0.36
C GLY A 60 -7.06 -3.81 1.24
N TYR A 61 -6.17 -2.92 0.79
CA TYR A 61 -5.90 -1.65 1.46
C TYR A 61 -7.14 -0.75 1.52
N ILE A 62 -7.89 -0.59 0.41
CA ILE A 62 -9.13 0.18 0.39
C ILE A 62 -10.14 -0.39 1.41
N VAL A 63 -10.33 -1.71 1.40
CA VAL A 63 -11.24 -2.39 2.34
C VAL A 63 -10.82 -2.16 3.79
N LEU A 64 -9.52 -2.15 4.08
CA LEU A 64 -8.99 -1.86 5.40
C LEU A 64 -9.30 -0.43 5.84
N LEU A 65 -9.08 0.57 4.97
CA LEU A 65 -9.38 1.97 5.31
C LEU A 65 -10.87 2.19 5.58
N ILE A 66 -11.73 1.57 4.78
CA ILE A 66 -13.19 1.62 4.98
C ILE A 66 -13.55 0.98 6.32
N SER A 67 -12.98 -0.18 6.64
CA SER A 67 -13.21 -0.87 7.91
C SER A 67 -12.81 0.00 9.12
N VAL A 68 -11.63 0.62 9.08
CA VAL A 68 -11.16 1.52 10.14
C VAL A 68 -12.08 2.73 10.29
N SER A 69 -12.55 3.29 9.17
CA SER A 69 -13.48 4.42 9.18
C SER A 69 -14.82 4.04 9.81
N ILE A 70 -15.36 2.86 9.48
CA ILE A 70 -16.61 2.34 10.08
C ILE A 70 -16.43 2.10 11.58
N VAL A 71 -15.33 1.49 12.00
CA VAL A 71 -15.04 1.26 13.43
C VAL A 71 -14.94 2.59 14.18
N GLY A 72 -14.23 3.58 13.62
CA GLY A 72 -14.13 4.92 14.21
C GLY A 72 -15.49 5.57 14.40
N LEU A 73 -16.37 5.48 13.40
CA LEU A 73 -17.75 5.96 13.48
C LEU A 73 -18.56 5.24 14.57
N LEU A 74 -18.47 3.92 14.66
CA LEU A 74 -19.18 3.13 15.68
C LEU A 74 -18.70 3.40 17.10
N MET A 75 -17.42 3.75 17.26
CA MET A 75 -16.81 4.13 18.53
C MET A 75 -17.02 5.61 18.89
N CYS A 76 -17.70 6.39 18.04
CA CYS A 76 -17.86 7.84 18.19
C CYS A 76 -16.51 8.59 18.36
N ILE A 77 -15.46 8.13 17.67
CA ILE A 77 -14.13 8.76 17.68
C ILE A 77 -14.13 9.98 16.76
N GLU A 78 -13.36 11.01 17.10
CA GLU A 78 -13.18 12.18 16.25
C GLU A 78 -12.56 11.81 14.88
N GLU A 79 -13.05 12.43 13.80
CA GLU A 79 -12.61 12.12 12.43
C GLU A 79 -11.10 12.35 12.21
N SER A 80 -10.51 13.34 12.90
CA SER A 80 -9.07 13.61 12.89
C SER A 80 -8.26 12.44 13.43
N ASP A 81 -8.72 11.77 14.48
CA ASP A 81 -8.03 10.64 15.09
C ASP A 81 -8.12 9.39 14.21
N VAL A 82 -9.29 9.15 13.60
CA VAL A 82 -9.46 8.10 12.59
C VAL A 82 -8.51 8.33 11.42
N THR A 83 -8.42 9.57 10.94
CA THR A 83 -7.52 9.97 9.86
C THR A 83 -6.05 9.76 10.24
N ASN A 84 -5.67 10.03 11.48
CA ASN A 84 -4.33 9.75 11.99
C ASN A 84 -4.01 8.25 11.96
N ILE A 85 -4.93 7.39 12.38
CA ILE A 85 -4.77 5.92 12.30
C ILE A 85 -4.59 5.48 10.85
N ILE A 86 -5.41 6.00 9.94
CA ILE A 86 -5.31 5.72 8.50
C ILE A 86 -3.95 6.15 7.95
N SER A 87 -3.42 7.31 8.37
CA SER A 87 -2.07 7.76 8.00
C SER A 87 -1.00 6.76 8.43
N TRP A 88 -1.07 6.25 9.66
CA TRP A 88 -0.15 5.21 10.14
C TRP A 88 -0.21 3.93 9.30
N ILE A 89 -1.42 3.44 9.00
CA ILE A 89 -1.62 2.28 8.11
C ILE A 89 -1.03 2.57 6.72
N THR A 90 -1.21 3.79 6.21
CA THR A 90 -0.65 4.21 4.93
C THR A 90 0.87 4.14 4.95
N TRP A 91 1.52 4.63 6.00
CA TRP A 91 2.98 4.55 6.16
C TRP A 91 3.50 3.11 6.18
N VAL A 92 2.78 2.18 6.80
CA VAL A 92 3.09 0.74 6.74
C VAL A 92 3.01 0.24 5.30
N MET A 93 1.98 0.61 4.55
CA MET A 93 1.86 0.25 3.13
C MET A 93 2.96 0.86 2.27
N ILE A 94 3.31 2.14 2.49
CA ILE A 94 4.44 2.81 1.83
C ILE A 94 5.72 2.01 2.04
N TRP A 95 5.97 1.53 3.26
CA TRP A 95 7.14 0.71 3.56
C TRP A 95 7.14 -0.62 2.80
N PHE A 96 6.02 -1.35 2.75
CA PHE A 96 5.91 -2.60 1.99
C PHE A 96 6.16 -2.38 0.49
N TYR A 97 5.54 -1.36 -0.11
CA TYR A 97 5.77 -1.02 -1.51
C TYR A 97 7.22 -0.61 -1.77
N SER A 98 7.77 0.27 -0.93
CA SER A 98 9.16 0.75 -1.07
C SER A 98 10.16 -0.40 -0.99
N THR A 99 9.94 -1.36 -0.08
CA THR A 99 10.80 -2.54 0.05
C THR A 99 10.74 -3.42 -1.20
N ASN A 100 9.55 -3.65 -1.77
CA ASN A 100 9.40 -4.41 -3.01
C ASN A 100 10.00 -3.70 -4.22
N ILE A 101 9.81 -2.37 -4.33
CA ILE A 101 10.43 -1.55 -5.36
C ILE A 101 11.95 -1.67 -5.29
N LEU A 102 12.55 -1.47 -4.12
CA LEU A 102 14.00 -1.57 -3.94
C LEU A 102 14.52 -3.00 -4.16
N LYS A 103 13.74 -4.03 -3.83
CA LYS A 103 14.08 -5.43 -4.13
C LYS A 103 14.22 -5.65 -5.64
N ASN A 104 13.24 -5.20 -6.42
CA ASN A 104 13.26 -5.31 -7.88
C ASN A 104 14.32 -4.39 -8.50
N TRP A 105 14.52 -3.19 -7.96
CA TRP A 105 15.56 -2.28 -8.46
C TRP A 105 16.96 -2.82 -8.19
N LYS A 106 17.18 -3.47 -7.03
CA LYS A 106 18.42 -4.17 -6.72
C LYS A 106 18.72 -5.28 -7.73
N SER A 107 17.72 -6.02 -8.24
CA SER A 107 17.98 -7.03 -9.26
C SER A 107 18.32 -6.42 -10.62
N VAL A 108 17.82 -5.22 -10.93
CA VAL A 108 18.17 -4.47 -12.16
C VAL A 108 19.57 -3.85 -12.07
N GLN A 109 19.96 -3.32 -10.90
CA GLN A 109 21.24 -2.66 -10.67
C GLN A 109 21.94 -3.23 -9.42
N PRO A 110 22.48 -4.45 -9.49
CA PRO A 110 23.04 -5.15 -8.33
C PRO A 110 24.27 -4.46 -7.73
N ASP A 111 25.05 -3.75 -8.53
CA ASP A 111 26.29 -3.09 -8.10
C ASP A 111 26.08 -1.66 -7.58
N ASN A 112 24.84 -1.15 -7.62
CA ASN A 112 24.55 0.21 -7.16
C ASN A 112 24.50 0.27 -5.62
N LYS A 113 25.57 0.80 -5.03
CA LYS A 113 25.74 0.94 -3.57
C LYS A 113 24.60 1.70 -2.89
N VAL A 114 24.00 2.70 -3.55
CA VAL A 114 22.90 3.47 -2.97
C VAL A 114 21.65 2.60 -2.83
N ILE A 115 21.31 1.85 -3.87
CA ILE A 115 20.14 0.95 -3.85
C ILE A 115 20.35 -0.17 -2.84
N LEU A 116 21.55 -0.75 -2.79
CA LEU A 116 21.92 -1.77 -1.80
C LEU A 116 21.77 -1.23 -0.36
N PHE A 117 22.27 -0.03 -0.10
CA PHE A 117 22.16 0.62 1.21
C PHE A 117 20.71 0.91 1.57
N LEU A 118 19.92 1.50 0.67
CA LEU A 118 18.50 1.79 0.92
C LEU A 118 17.70 0.51 1.17
N TYR A 119 17.93 -0.54 0.37
CA TYR A 119 17.28 -1.83 0.56
C TYR A 119 17.67 -2.45 1.91
N TRP A 120 18.95 -2.38 2.28
CA TRP A 120 19.44 -2.83 3.58
C TRP A 120 18.79 -2.05 4.74
N VAL A 121 18.76 -0.72 4.69
CA VAL A 121 18.15 0.11 5.74
C VAL A 121 16.66 -0.23 5.92
N LEU A 122 15.90 -0.33 4.82
CA LEU A 122 14.47 -0.63 4.90
C LEU A 122 14.17 -2.05 5.40
N THR A 123 15.05 -3.01 5.13
CA THR A 123 14.86 -4.42 5.55
C THR A 123 15.39 -4.70 6.95
N VAL A 124 16.54 -4.13 7.32
CA VAL A 124 17.21 -4.38 8.61
C VAL A 124 16.57 -3.62 9.76
N LYS A 125 16.11 -2.38 9.56
CA LYS A 125 15.45 -1.63 10.64
C LYS A 125 14.15 -2.28 11.14
N PHE A 126 13.57 -3.22 10.41
CA PHE A 126 12.29 -3.85 10.76
C PHE A 126 12.42 -5.30 11.23
N ILE A 127 13.33 -6.10 10.65
CA ILE A 127 13.46 -7.54 10.96
C ILE A 127 14.20 -7.77 12.29
N ASP A 128 15.26 -7.02 12.57
CA ASP A 128 16.08 -7.27 13.76
C ASP A 128 15.45 -6.75 15.07
N LYS A 129 14.37 -5.98 14.99
CA LYS A 129 13.62 -5.49 16.16
C LYS A 129 12.35 -6.28 16.49
N ILE A 130 11.92 -7.20 15.62
CA ILE A 130 10.64 -7.92 15.78
C ILE A 130 10.89 -9.42 15.58
N ASN A 131 11.25 -10.11 16.66
CA ASN A 131 11.46 -11.57 16.68
C ASN A 131 10.27 -12.36 16.08
N TYR A 132 9.05 -11.83 16.22
CA TYR A 132 7.80 -12.46 15.76
C TYR A 132 7.66 -12.57 14.23
N LEU A 133 8.32 -11.70 13.45
CA LEU A 133 8.25 -11.72 11.98
C LEU A 133 9.21 -12.74 11.35
N LYS A 134 10.24 -13.18 12.09
CA LYS A 134 11.12 -14.29 11.68
C LYS A 134 10.35 -15.59 11.64
N GLU A 135 9.56 -15.87 12.68
CA GLU A 135 8.74 -17.09 12.78
C GLU A 135 7.65 -17.20 11.70
N PHE A 136 7.11 -16.06 11.23
CA PHE A 136 6.11 -16.06 10.15
C PHE A 136 6.73 -16.42 8.78
N LYS A 137 7.96 -15.96 8.50
CA LYS A 137 8.66 -16.24 7.23
C LYS A 137 9.25 -17.64 7.14
N GLU A 138 9.50 -18.31 8.26
CA GLU A 138 10.03 -19.69 8.28
C GLU A 138 8.93 -20.76 8.09
N LYS A 139 7.65 -20.36 8.07
CA LYS A 139 6.50 -21.24 7.87
C LYS A 139 5.88 -21.18 6.47
N GLU A 140 6.43 -20.38 5.57
CA GLU A 140 6.18 -20.43 4.11
C GLU A 140 7.41 -20.99 3.39
#